data_AF-A0A924B0I0-F1
#
_entry.id   AF-A0A924B0I0-F1
#
_cell.length_a   1.000
_cell.length_b   1.000
_cell.length_c   1.000
_cell.angle_alpha   90.00
_cell.angle_beta   90.00
_cell.angle_gamma   90.00
#
_symmetry.space_group_name_H-M   'P 1'
#
loop_
_entity.id
_entity.type
_entity.pdbx_description
1 polymer ?
#
loop_
_entity_poly.entity_id
_entity_poly.type
_entity_poly.pdbx_seq_one_letter_code
_entity_poly.pdbx_strand_id
1 'polypeptide(L)'
;MAHAPQIKIAATYMRGGTSKGVFFRLQDLPERAQVPGAARDALLLRVIGSPDPYGKQIDGMGAATSSTSKTVIVSISSQPGHDVDYLFGQVSIDQPFVDWSGNCGNLSAAVGAFAIGSGLLDISAAPDGVVTVRIWQANIGKTIIAQVPIKNGAVQETGDFQLDGVTFPAAEVELAFLDPAAEEEGAGGAMFPT
;
A
#
# COMPACT_ATOMS: atom_id res chain seq x y z
N MET A 1 -7.30 -28.41 -22.28
CA MET A 1 -6.13 -28.73 -21.45
C MET A 1 -6.52 -28.50 -19.99
N ALA A 2 -6.19 -29.42 -19.09
CA ALA A 2 -6.65 -29.36 -17.69
C ALA A 2 -5.99 -28.23 -16.87
N HIS A 3 -4.85 -27.70 -17.32
CA HIS A 3 -4.12 -26.62 -16.65
C HIS A 3 -3.81 -25.50 -17.65
N ALA A 4 -4.25 -24.29 -17.31
CA ALA A 4 -3.90 -23.09 -18.05
C ALA A 4 -2.55 -22.53 -17.53
N PRO A 5 -1.80 -21.78 -18.36
CA PRO A 5 -0.63 -21.03 -17.89
C PRO A 5 -1.00 -20.01 -16.81
N GLN A 6 -0.03 -19.65 -15.97
CA GLN A 6 -0.21 -18.56 -15.01
C GLN A 6 -0.46 -17.23 -15.72
N ILE A 7 -1.33 -16.40 -15.13
CA ILE A 7 -1.49 -15.01 -15.55
C ILE A 7 -0.32 -14.15 -15.09
N LYS A 8 -0.09 -13.03 -15.76
CA LYS A 8 0.89 -12.02 -15.35
C LYS A 8 0.15 -10.75 -14.99
N ILE A 9 0.46 -10.19 -13.83
CA ILE A 9 -0.14 -8.96 -13.30
C ILE A 9 1.01 -8.03 -12.97
N ALA A 10 0.94 -6.79 -13.46
CA ALA A 10 1.94 -5.79 -13.15
C ALA A 10 1.86 -5.42 -11.65
N ALA A 11 3.00 -5.43 -10.97
CA ALA A 11 3.09 -5.17 -9.54
C ALA A 11 4.49 -4.66 -9.20
N THR A 12 4.60 -3.94 -8.07
CA THR A 12 5.87 -3.50 -7.50
C THR A 12 5.99 -4.03 -6.08
N TYR A 13 7.11 -4.69 -5.75
CA TYR A 13 7.39 -5.10 -4.38
C TYR A 13 8.24 -4.02 -3.70
N MET A 14 7.72 -3.40 -2.64
CA MET A 14 8.36 -2.25 -2.00
C MET A 14 8.48 -2.44 -0.50
N ARG A 15 9.52 -1.81 0.06
CA ARG A 15 9.60 -1.52 1.50
C ARG A 15 8.99 -0.14 1.74
N GLY A 16 8.08 -0.04 2.69
CA GLY A 16 7.62 1.23 3.27
C GLY A 16 7.83 1.17 4.78
N GLY A 17 8.58 2.13 5.34
CA GLY A 17 9.03 2.07 6.73
C GLY A 17 9.73 0.74 7.03
N THR A 18 9.24 0.04 8.07
CA THR A 18 9.71 -1.28 8.52
C THR A 18 8.86 -2.45 8.01
N SER A 19 8.04 -2.24 6.96
CA SER A 19 7.20 -3.27 6.34
C SER A 19 7.53 -3.47 4.87
N LYS A 20 7.17 -4.63 4.32
CA LYS A 20 7.21 -4.91 2.87
C LYS A 20 5.82 -5.31 2.38
N GLY A 21 5.49 -4.91 1.17
CA GLY A 21 4.21 -5.25 0.54
C GLY A 21 4.28 -5.30 -0.97
N VAL A 22 3.31 -5.98 -1.57
CA VAL A 22 3.11 -6.00 -3.03
C VAL A 22 2.09 -4.91 -3.40
N PHE A 23 2.52 -3.96 -4.22
CA PHE A 23 1.75 -2.81 -4.66
C PHE A 23 1.22 -3.03 -6.07
N PHE A 24 -0.03 -2.62 -6.28
CA PHE A 24 -0.72 -2.71 -7.57
C PHE A 24 -1.36 -1.36 -7.89
N ARG A 25 -1.37 -0.99 -9.18
CA ARG A 25 -2.36 -0.03 -9.66
C ARG A 25 -3.68 -0.76 -9.85
N LEU A 26 -4.79 -0.12 -9.49
CA LEU A 26 -6.11 -0.72 -9.64
C LEU A 26 -6.36 -1.23 -11.07
N GLN A 27 -6.01 -0.41 -12.07
CA GLN A 27 -6.20 -0.71 -13.49
C GLN A 27 -5.36 -1.89 -14.02
N ASP A 28 -4.30 -2.29 -13.31
CA ASP A 28 -3.45 -3.42 -13.72
C ASP A 28 -3.99 -4.75 -13.20
N LEU A 29 -4.94 -4.72 -12.27
CA LEU A 29 -5.59 -5.94 -11.79
C LEU A 29 -6.53 -6.51 -12.87
N PRO A 30 -6.73 -7.85 -12.89
CA PRO A 30 -7.80 -8.45 -13.68
C PRO A 30 -9.14 -7.78 -13.38
N GLU A 31 -10.00 -7.57 -14.39
CA GLU A 31 -11.28 -6.84 -14.27
C GLU A 31 -12.11 -7.25 -13.04
N ARG A 32 -12.26 -8.56 -12.82
CA ARG A 32 -12.98 -9.12 -11.65
C ARG A 32 -12.38 -8.76 -10.28
N ALA A 33 -11.13 -8.33 -10.22
CA ALA A 33 -10.42 -7.91 -9.02
C ALA A 33 -10.30 -6.38 -8.90
N GLN A 34 -10.76 -5.62 -9.91
CA GLN A 34 -10.81 -4.15 -9.87
C GLN A 34 -11.94 -3.62 -8.97
N VAL A 35 -12.84 -4.47 -8.50
CA VAL A 35 -13.83 -4.16 -7.46
C VAL A 35 -13.59 -5.00 -6.20
N PRO A 36 -13.98 -4.53 -5.00
CA PRO A 36 -13.88 -5.33 -3.79
C PRO A 36 -14.69 -6.63 -3.89
N GLY A 37 -14.18 -7.72 -3.30
CA GLY A 37 -14.89 -8.99 -3.22
C GLY A 37 -13.98 -10.21 -3.40
N ALA A 38 -14.60 -11.40 -3.39
CA ALA A 38 -13.90 -12.67 -3.33
C ALA A 38 -12.85 -12.90 -4.44
N ALA A 39 -13.06 -12.35 -5.63
CA ALA A 39 -12.11 -12.48 -6.73
C ALA A 39 -10.81 -11.68 -6.49
N ARG A 40 -10.91 -10.51 -5.86
CA ARG A 40 -9.76 -9.73 -5.41
C ARG A 40 -9.05 -10.44 -4.26
N ASP A 41 -9.79 -10.86 -3.25
CA ASP A 41 -9.21 -11.52 -2.08
C ASP A 41 -8.47 -12.80 -2.47
N ALA A 42 -9.07 -13.65 -3.33
CA ALA A 42 -8.44 -14.86 -3.83
C ALA A 42 -7.16 -14.58 -4.64
N LEU A 43 -7.15 -13.50 -5.42
CA LEU A 43 -5.94 -13.08 -6.15
C LEU A 43 -4.83 -12.71 -5.17
N LEU A 44 -5.11 -11.85 -4.19
CA LEU A 44 -4.12 -11.34 -3.25
C LEU A 44 -3.60 -12.43 -2.31
N LEU A 45 -4.49 -13.32 -1.85
CA LEU A 45 -4.13 -14.54 -1.14
C LEU A 45 -3.13 -15.37 -1.94
N ARG A 46 -3.41 -15.65 -3.22
CA ARG A 46 -2.51 -16.44 -4.06
C ARG A 46 -1.18 -15.76 -4.34
N VAL A 47 -1.17 -14.44 -4.55
CA VAL A 47 0.06 -13.63 -4.73
C VAL A 47 0.96 -13.74 -3.49
N ILE A 48 0.37 -13.61 -2.30
CA ILE A 48 1.12 -13.66 -1.05
C ILE A 48 1.52 -15.09 -0.67
N GLY A 49 0.77 -16.10 -1.11
CA GLY A 49 1.02 -17.50 -0.80
C GLY A 49 0.22 -17.98 0.40
N SER A 50 -1.02 -17.49 0.57
CA SER A 50 -1.92 -17.82 1.67
C SER A 50 -3.23 -18.46 1.18
N PRO A 51 -3.94 -19.22 2.02
CA PRO A 51 -3.49 -19.70 3.34
C PRO A 51 -2.38 -20.75 3.18
N ASP A 52 -1.36 -20.67 4.03
CA ASP A 52 -0.25 -21.62 4.06
C ASP A 52 -0.26 -22.44 5.35
N PRO A 53 -0.59 -23.75 5.30
CA PRO A 53 -0.56 -24.62 6.48
C PRO A 53 0.84 -24.80 7.07
N TYR A 54 1.90 -24.47 6.32
CA TYR A 54 3.28 -24.52 6.80
C TYR A 54 3.70 -23.22 7.51
N GLY A 55 2.94 -22.14 7.36
CA GLY A 55 3.25 -20.83 7.92
C GLY A 55 4.60 -20.29 7.44
N LYS A 56 4.93 -20.48 6.15
CA LYS A 56 6.19 -20.05 5.51
C LYS A 56 6.00 -19.14 4.29
N GLN A 57 4.85 -19.22 3.62
CA GLN A 57 4.52 -18.50 2.38
C GLN A 57 5.55 -18.74 1.26
N ILE A 58 6.15 -19.93 1.21
CA ILE A 58 7.20 -20.30 0.23
C ILE A 58 6.70 -20.23 -1.22
N ASP A 59 5.42 -20.49 -1.46
CA ASP A 59 4.80 -20.44 -2.79
C ASP A 59 4.13 -19.08 -3.06
N GLY A 60 4.72 -17.99 -2.58
CA GLY A 60 4.21 -16.64 -2.78
C GLY A 60 5.22 -15.55 -2.45
N MET A 61 4.74 -14.30 -2.47
CA MET A 61 5.56 -13.11 -2.19
C MET A 61 5.64 -12.75 -0.69
N GLY A 62 4.82 -13.39 0.14
CA GLY A 62 4.87 -13.23 1.59
C GLY A 62 6.12 -13.86 2.20
N ALA A 63 6.47 -13.46 3.42
CA ALA A 63 7.60 -14.02 4.17
C ALA A 63 7.21 -14.41 5.60
N ALA A 64 5.97 -14.86 5.78
CA ALA A 64 5.41 -15.44 7.00
C ALA A 64 5.55 -14.58 8.27
N THR A 65 5.49 -13.25 8.10
CA THR A 65 5.33 -12.31 9.21
C THR A 65 4.26 -11.27 8.85
N SER A 66 3.57 -10.73 9.85
CA SER A 66 2.56 -9.68 9.62
C SER A 66 3.13 -8.48 8.87
N SER A 67 4.38 -8.11 9.12
CA SER A 67 5.12 -7.03 8.44
C SER A 67 5.48 -7.31 6.97
N THR A 68 5.30 -8.55 6.49
CA THR A 68 5.64 -8.97 5.12
C THR A 68 4.53 -9.71 4.38
N SER A 69 3.36 -9.87 5.01
CA SER A 69 2.15 -10.47 4.43
C SER A 69 1.12 -9.38 4.13
N LYS A 70 1.49 -8.46 3.21
CA LYS A 70 0.77 -7.21 2.97
C LYS A 70 0.60 -6.94 1.47
N THR A 71 -0.57 -6.45 1.10
CA THR A 71 -0.87 -6.00 -0.26
C THR A 71 -1.43 -4.59 -0.25
N VAL A 72 -1.11 -3.83 -1.29
CA VAL A 72 -1.55 -2.45 -1.44
C VAL A 72 -2.13 -2.26 -2.84
N ILE A 73 -3.28 -1.60 -2.92
CA ILE A 73 -3.88 -1.17 -4.19
C ILE A 73 -3.94 0.36 -4.17
N VAL A 74 -3.47 0.97 -5.24
CA VAL A 74 -3.49 2.43 -5.43
C VAL A 74 -4.22 2.78 -6.72
N SER A 75 -5.03 3.83 -6.68
CA SER A 75 -5.71 4.39 -7.86
C SER A 75 -5.70 5.91 -7.82
N ILE A 76 -5.97 6.56 -8.96
CA ILE A 76 -6.28 7.99 -8.96
C ILE A 76 -7.53 8.20 -8.10
N SER A 77 -7.45 9.17 -7.20
CA SER A 77 -8.55 9.47 -6.26
C SER A 77 -9.73 10.14 -6.97
N SER A 78 -10.94 9.74 -6.60
CA SER A 78 -12.15 10.53 -6.88
C SER A 78 -12.53 11.46 -5.73
N GLN A 79 -11.86 11.37 -4.58
CA GLN A 79 -12.10 12.23 -3.42
C GLN A 79 -11.56 13.64 -3.69
N PRO A 80 -12.37 14.70 -3.48
CA PRO A 80 -11.91 16.07 -3.62
C PRO A 80 -10.65 16.35 -2.79
N GLY A 81 -9.69 17.04 -3.40
CA GLY A 81 -8.45 17.43 -2.73
C GLY A 81 -7.43 16.31 -2.51
N HIS A 82 -7.66 15.11 -3.04
CA HIS A 82 -6.74 13.97 -2.94
C HIS A 82 -6.22 13.57 -4.31
N ASP A 83 -4.98 13.10 -4.35
CA ASP A 83 -4.28 12.71 -5.56
C ASP A 83 -4.48 11.22 -5.86
N VAL A 84 -4.39 10.37 -4.82
CA VAL A 84 -4.57 8.92 -4.94
C VAL A 84 -5.37 8.31 -3.80
N ASP A 85 -6.13 7.27 -4.12
CA ASP A 85 -6.73 6.38 -3.13
C ASP A 85 -5.75 5.26 -2.77
N TYR A 86 -5.63 4.96 -1.49
CA TYR A 86 -4.80 3.91 -0.93
C TYR A 86 -5.67 2.90 -0.19
N LEU A 87 -5.67 1.66 -0.67
CA LEU A 87 -6.30 0.53 -0.01
C LEU A 87 -5.25 -0.48 0.46
N PHE A 88 -5.26 -0.77 1.76
CA PHE A 88 -4.39 -1.73 2.42
C PHE A 88 -5.13 -3.03 2.71
N GLY A 89 -4.55 -4.15 2.29
CA GLY A 89 -5.00 -5.50 2.65
C GLY A 89 -3.95 -6.21 3.49
N GLN A 90 -4.29 -6.53 4.74
CA GLN A 90 -3.49 -7.41 5.58
C GLN A 90 -3.88 -8.85 5.28
N VAL A 91 -2.95 -9.63 4.71
CA VAL A 91 -3.24 -11.00 4.31
C VAL A 91 -2.90 -11.93 5.47
N SER A 92 -3.88 -12.73 5.91
CA SER A 92 -3.63 -13.76 6.93
C SER A 92 -2.66 -14.81 6.39
N ILE A 93 -1.82 -15.37 7.26
CA ILE A 93 -0.85 -16.40 6.87
C ILE A 93 -1.56 -17.76 6.77
N ASP A 94 -2.38 -18.09 7.76
CA ASP A 94 -2.96 -19.41 7.95
C ASP A 94 -4.43 -19.50 7.51
N GLN A 95 -5.13 -18.36 7.38
CA GLN A 95 -6.54 -18.30 6.99
C GLN A 95 -6.73 -17.73 5.58
N PRO A 96 -7.75 -18.17 4.81
CA PRO A 96 -8.10 -17.60 3.52
C PRO A 96 -8.83 -16.25 3.70
N PHE A 97 -8.15 -15.29 4.31
CA PHE A 97 -8.73 -14.01 4.72
C PHE A 97 -7.78 -12.83 4.42
N VAL A 98 -8.36 -11.76 3.88
CA VAL A 98 -7.72 -10.46 3.71
C VAL A 98 -8.48 -9.46 4.56
N ASP A 99 -7.81 -8.85 5.53
CA ASP A 99 -8.38 -7.83 6.39
C ASP A 99 -8.20 -6.45 5.73
N TRP A 100 -9.33 -5.77 5.55
CA TRP A 100 -9.43 -4.44 4.94
C TRP A 100 -9.86 -3.36 5.96
N SER A 101 -9.94 -3.68 7.26
CA SER A 101 -10.46 -2.77 8.29
C SER A 101 -9.49 -1.68 8.74
N GLY A 102 -8.18 -1.88 8.50
CA GLY A 102 -7.14 -1.03 9.05
C GLY A 102 -6.31 -0.29 8.00
N ASN A 103 -5.39 0.55 8.51
CA ASN A 103 -4.32 1.15 7.74
C ASN A 103 -2.96 0.48 8.09
N CYS A 104 -1.99 0.58 7.18
CA CYS A 104 -0.59 0.33 7.49
C CYS A 104 0.23 1.61 7.34
N GLY A 105 0.49 2.29 8.47
CA GLY A 105 1.25 3.54 8.50
C GLY A 105 2.68 3.42 7.94
N ASN A 106 3.31 2.25 8.09
CA ASN A 106 4.61 1.96 7.47
C ASN A 106 4.54 2.01 5.93
N LEU A 107 3.54 1.33 5.34
CA LEU A 107 3.41 1.28 3.88
C LEU A 107 2.91 2.60 3.28
N SER A 108 2.29 3.49 4.07
CA SER A 108 1.96 4.86 3.65
C SER A 108 3.19 5.61 3.10
N ALA A 109 4.39 5.35 3.64
CA ALA A 109 5.64 5.97 3.15
C ALA A 109 6.00 5.56 1.70
N ALA A 110 5.55 4.39 1.25
CA ALA A 110 5.79 3.90 -0.10
C ALA A 110 4.67 4.26 -1.09
N VAL A 111 3.47 4.65 -0.62
CA VAL A 111 2.33 4.95 -1.50
C VAL A 111 2.60 6.14 -2.41
N GLY A 112 3.15 7.24 -1.87
CA GLY A 112 3.47 8.42 -2.68
C GLY A 112 4.52 8.11 -3.75
N ALA A 113 5.59 7.40 -3.37
CA ALA A 113 6.61 6.93 -4.30
C ALA A 113 6.03 6.00 -5.39
N PHE A 114 5.17 5.05 -5.00
CA PHE A 114 4.50 4.15 -5.93
C PHE A 114 3.58 4.90 -6.90
N ALA A 115 2.79 5.87 -6.42
CA ALA A 115 1.88 6.65 -7.25
C ALA A 115 2.63 7.40 -8.36
N ILE A 116 3.77 8.00 -8.03
CA ILE A 116 4.64 8.67 -9.00
C ILE A 116 5.32 7.66 -9.92
N GLY A 117 6.02 6.66 -9.36
CA GLY A 117 6.81 5.69 -10.13
C GLY A 117 5.97 4.78 -11.03
N SER A 118 4.69 4.59 -10.72
CA SER A 118 3.74 3.82 -11.55
C SER A 118 2.94 4.68 -12.53
N GLY A 119 3.17 6.00 -12.55
CA GLY A 119 2.52 6.93 -13.47
C GLY A 119 1.05 7.23 -13.14
N LEU A 120 0.62 7.06 -11.89
CA LEU A 120 -0.68 7.55 -11.43
C LEU A 120 -0.67 9.07 -11.22
N LEU A 121 0.52 9.64 -10.94
CA LEU A 121 0.72 11.07 -10.76
C LEU A 121 1.78 11.60 -11.73
N ASP A 122 1.43 12.66 -12.46
CA ASP A 122 2.36 13.38 -13.31
C ASP A 122 3.10 14.45 -12.49
N ILE A 123 4.43 14.33 -12.47
CA ILE A 123 5.34 15.24 -11.76
C ILE A 123 6.25 16.01 -12.71
N SER A 124 5.96 16.02 -14.02
CA SER A 124 6.79 16.67 -15.04
C SER A 124 7.04 18.16 -14.78
N ALA A 125 6.12 18.85 -14.09
CA ALA A 125 6.25 20.24 -13.69
C ALA A 125 7.19 20.48 -12.49
N ALA A 126 7.61 19.42 -11.78
CA ALA A 126 8.46 19.47 -10.60
C ALA A 126 9.60 18.43 -10.68
N PRO A 127 10.57 18.61 -11.61
CA PRO A 127 11.62 17.62 -11.86
C PRO A 127 12.64 17.47 -10.72
N ASP A 128 12.69 18.41 -9.79
CA ASP A 128 13.54 18.37 -8.61
C ASP A 128 12.80 19.01 -7.42
N GLY A 129 13.08 18.54 -6.20
CA GLY A 129 12.54 19.10 -4.97
C GLY A 129 11.69 18.10 -4.20
N VAL A 130 10.54 18.54 -3.68
CA VAL A 130 9.61 17.70 -2.92
C VAL A 130 8.22 17.83 -3.53
N VAL A 131 7.57 16.70 -3.78
CA VAL A 131 6.18 16.62 -4.22
C VAL A 131 5.31 16.18 -3.04
N THR A 132 4.35 17.03 -2.69
CA THR A 132 3.29 16.70 -1.73
C THR A 132 2.27 15.78 -2.39
N VAL A 133 2.15 14.54 -1.91
CA VAL A 133 1.11 13.60 -2.34
C VAL A 133 0.03 13.51 -1.27
N ARG A 134 -1.21 13.85 -1.63
CA ARG A 134 -2.40 13.77 -0.78
C ARG A 134 -3.07 12.43 -1.00
N ILE A 135 -2.93 11.54 -0.03
CA ILE A 135 -3.38 10.16 -0.08
C ILE A 135 -4.71 10.06 0.68
N TRP A 136 -5.75 9.60 0.00
CA TRP A 136 -6.97 9.17 0.66
C TRP A 136 -6.81 7.73 1.13
N GLN A 137 -6.73 7.52 2.45
CA GLN A 137 -6.68 6.19 3.04
C GLN A 137 -8.11 5.62 3.01
N ALA A 138 -8.38 4.75 2.04
CA ALA A 138 -9.72 4.27 1.72
C ALA A 138 -10.29 3.23 2.70
N ASN A 139 -9.45 2.58 3.52
CA ASN A 139 -9.90 1.65 4.56
C ASN A 139 -10.57 2.40 5.71
N ILE A 140 -9.99 3.53 6.14
CA ILE A 140 -10.41 4.27 7.34
C ILE A 140 -11.02 5.64 7.03
N GLY A 141 -11.03 6.06 5.77
CA GLY A 141 -11.59 7.34 5.34
C GLY A 141 -10.82 8.55 5.88
N LYS A 142 -9.48 8.54 5.84
CA LYS A 142 -8.64 9.60 6.38
C LYS A 142 -7.58 10.08 5.40
N THR A 143 -7.18 11.34 5.53
CA THR A 143 -6.12 11.95 4.72
C THR A 143 -4.74 11.68 5.29
N ILE A 144 -3.83 11.24 4.43
CA ILE A 144 -2.40 11.15 4.72
C ILE A 144 -1.66 12.02 3.71
N ILE A 145 -0.75 12.86 4.18
CA ILE A 145 0.15 13.66 3.33
C ILE A 145 1.51 13.00 3.32
N ALA A 146 2.08 12.77 2.14
CA ALA A 146 3.45 12.28 1.97
C ALA A 146 4.30 13.31 1.23
N GLN A 147 5.44 13.67 1.82
CA GLN A 147 6.44 14.56 1.21
C GLN A 147 7.47 13.71 0.46
N VAL A 148 7.28 13.52 -0.85
CA VAL A 148 8.12 12.62 -1.65
C VAL A 148 9.25 13.41 -2.30
N PRO A 149 10.53 13.16 -1.98
CA PRO A 149 11.64 13.84 -2.62
C PRO A 149 11.80 13.37 -4.08
N ILE A 150 12.02 14.33 -4.98
CA ILE A 150 12.17 14.12 -6.43
C ILE A 150 13.54 14.62 -6.89
N LYS A 151 14.18 13.84 -7.76
CA LYS A 151 15.44 14.18 -8.41
C LYS A 151 15.40 13.76 -9.88
N ASN A 152 15.76 14.66 -10.79
CA ASN A 152 15.80 14.39 -12.23
C ASN A 152 14.50 13.78 -12.81
N GLY A 153 13.34 14.24 -12.32
CA GLY A 153 12.02 13.77 -12.77
C GLY A 153 11.61 12.39 -12.25
N ALA A 154 12.32 11.84 -11.26
CA ALA A 154 12.02 10.56 -10.63
C ALA A 154 12.06 10.66 -9.10
N VAL A 155 11.42 9.71 -8.42
CA VAL A 155 11.50 9.60 -6.96
C VAL A 155 12.95 9.42 -6.52
N GLN A 156 13.40 10.25 -5.58
CA GLN A 156 14.69 10.09 -4.92
C GLN A 156 14.55 9.03 -3.84
N GLU A 157 14.94 7.78 -4.13
CA GLU A 157 14.79 6.67 -3.18
C GLU A 157 15.99 6.52 -2.22
N THR A 158 17.19 6.85 -2.70
CA THR A 158 18.44 6.73 -1.92
C THR A 158 18.73 8.00 -1.13
N GLY A 159 19.42 7.86 0.00
CA GLY A 159 19.74 8.97 0.90
C GLY A 159 20.48 8.45 2.14
N ASP A 160 20.63 9.32 3.13
CA ASP A 160 21.36 9.06 4.37
C ASP A 160 20.46 9.01 5.62
N PHE A 161 19.13 9.18 5.46
CA PHE A 161 18.16 9.05 6.54
C PHE A 161 18.10 7.61 7.05
N GLN A 162 18.20 7.46 8.37
CA GLN A 162 18.15 6.18 9.06
C GLN A 162 16.84 6.07 9.83
N LEU A 163 16.26 4.87 9.81
CA LEU A 163 15.06 4.53 10.56
C LEU A 163 15.32 3.23 11.34
N ASP A 164 15.06 3.24 12.64
CA ASP A 164 15.18 2.04 13.46
C ASP A 164 14.36 0.88 12.87
N GLY A 165 15.00 -0.29 12.75
CA GLY A 165 14.43 -1.47 12.10
C GLY A 165 14.60 -1.53 10.58
N VAL A 166 15.17 -0.49 9.94
CA VAL A 166 15.58 -0.50 8.53
C VAL A 166 17.11 -0.61 8.45
N THR A 167 17.59 -1.65 7.77
CA THR A 167 19.02 -2.00 7.76
C THR A 167 19.91 -0.98 7.05
N PHE A 168 19.41 -0.32 6.02
CA PHE A 168 20.19 0.59 5.16
C PHE A 168 19.50 1.94 5.07
N PRO A 169 20.27 3.05 5.01
CA PRO A 169 19.69 4.38 4.87
C PRO A 169 19.01 4.56 3.52
N ALA A 170 18.07 5.52 3.47
CA ALA A 170 17.29 5.88 2.29
C ALA A 170 17.01 7.38 2.30
N ALA A 171 16.28 7.89 1.31
CA ALA A 171 15.73 9.24 1.40
C ALA A 171 14.64 9.32 2.48
N GLU A 172 14.55 10.45 3.16
CA GLU A 172 13.47 10.73 4.10
C GLU A 172 12.16 10.99 3.35
N VAL A 173 11.06 10.43 3.86
CA VAL A 173 9.69 10.72 3.41
C VAL A 173 8.88 11.10 4.64
N GLU A 174 8.61 12.39 4.80
CA GLU A 174 7.80 12.89 5.90
C GLU A 174 6.33 12.54 5.65
N LEU A 175 5.65 12.04 6.69
CA LEU A 175 4.23 11.71 6.67
C LEU A 175 3.46 12.56 7.68
N ALA A 176 2.33 13.12 7.27
CA ALA A 176 1.35 13.72 8.17
C ALA A 176 0.02 12.96 8.09
N PHE A 177 -0.48 12.51 9.24
CA PHE A 177 -1.78 11.85 9.38
C PHE A 177 -2.79 12.88 9.88
N LEU A 178 -3.71 13.33 9.02
CA LEU A 178 -4.64 14.40 9.36
C LEU A 178 -5.87 13.84 10.06
N ASP A 179 -6.32 14.53 11.12
CA ASP A 179 -7.48 14.18 11.95
C ASP A 179 -7.56 12.68 12.30
N PRO A 180 -6.53 12.12 12.97
CA PRO A 180 -6.33 10.67 13.08
C PRO A 180 -7.33 9.95 14.01
N ALA A 181 -8.16 10.69 14.74
CA ALA A 181 -9.21 10.10 15.56
C ALA A 181 -10.24 9.39 14.66
N ALA A 182 -10.79 8.28 15.15
CA ALA A 182 -11.91 7.63 14.48
C ALA A 182 -13.08 8.62 14.32
N GLU A 183 -13.87 8.45 13.27
CA GLU A 183 -15.14 9.16 13.10
C GLU A 183 -16.20 8.10 12.82
N GLU A 184 -16.61 7.39 13.87
CA GLU A 184 -17.77 6.50 13.83
C GLU A 184 -18.95 7.18 14.55
N GLU A 185 -20.16 7.04 14.01
CA GLU A 185 -21.36 7.49 14.72
C GLU A 185 -21.59 6.62 15.97
N GLY A 186 -21.30 7.17 17.16
CA GLY A 186 -21.51 6.52 18.45
C GLY A 186 -20.29 6.59 19.38
N ALA A 187 -20.34 5.90 20.52
CA ALA A 187 -19.24 5.88 21.50
C ALA A 187 -17.94 5.30 20.93
N GLY A 188 -18.00 4.46 19.88
CA GLY A 188 -16.83 3.86 19.23
C GLY A 188 -15.98 4.83 18.39
N GLY A 189 -16.53 5.99 18.03
CA GLY A 189 -15.84 7.00 17.22
C GLY A 189 -15.08 8.06 18.01
N ALA A 190 -15.22 8.14 19.33
CA ALA A 190 -14.50 9.14 20.11
C ALA A 190 -13.00 8.78 20.23
N MET A 191 -12.12 9.80 20.31
CA MET A 191 -10.70 9.59 20.62
C MET A 191 -10.49 8.78 21.92
N PHE A 192 -11.42 8.95 22.86
CA PHE A 192 -11.53 8.14 24.08
C PHE A 192 -12.94 7.54 24.14
N PRO A 193 -13.14 6.30 23.68
CA PRO A 193 -14.47 5.71 23.51
C PRO A 193 -15.14 5.25 24.82
N THR A 194 -14.52 5.46 25.97
CA THR A 194 -14.98 5.02 27.31
C THR A 194 -15.05 6.16 28.29
#